data_AF-A0A2V9CZ12-F1
#
_entry.id   AF-A0A2V9CZ12-F1
#
_cell.length_a   1.000
_cell.length_b   1.000
_cell.length_c   1.000
_cell.angle_alpha   90.00
_cell.angle_beta   90.00
_cell.angle_gamma   90.00
#
_symmetry.space_group_name_H-M   'P 1'
#
loop_
_entity.id
_entity.type
_entity.pdbx_description
1 polymer ?
#
loop_
_entity_poly.entity_id
_entity_poly.type
_entity_poly.pdbx_seq_one_letter_code
_entity_poly.pdbx_strand_id
1 'polypeptide(L)'
;MTKGIAILALSLWVSCAAQAQTARVEAFAPNPPSRVNLTAVNGQLRWRDCATCPEGVGSHLAIESSGQEIRLSPGNLVSDLTLNGHYRLSGDSIPTIVSSHPIDIRSRKDHLVVVLSMPLEDYVAAVLAAEGGDLRGDEARKAIAVAVRTYALRLNSRHAAEFLRHHALSGRSMGATRLARTGCSRGHQG
;
A
#
# COMPACT_ATOMS: atom_id res chain seq x y z
N MET A 1 1.06 -45.87 -52.96
CA MET A 1 0.68 -45.97 -51.54
C MET A 1 1.24 -44.76 -50.81
N THR A 2 0.34 -43.95 -50.26
CA THR A 2 0.49 -42.59 -49.74
C THR A 2 1.32 -42.54 -48.45
N LYS A 3 2.34 -41.67 -48.39
CA LYS A 3 3.02 -41.28 -47.14
C LYS A 3 2.66 -39.83 -46.84
N GLY A 4 1.71 -39.63 -45.92
CA GLY A 4 1.38 -38.32 -45.38
C GLY A 4 2.44 -37.89 -44.38
N ILE A 5 3.14 -36.79 -44.67
CA ILE A 5 4.05 -36.13 -43.74
C ILE A 5 3.20 -35.15 -42.92
N ALA A 6 2.96 -35.48 -41.66
CA ALA A 6 2.34 -34.59 -40.69
C ALA A 6 3.37 -33.52 -40.28
N ILE A 7 3.15 -32.27 -40.73
CA ILE A 7 3.90 -31.12 -40.26
C ILE A 7 3.34 -30.74 -38.89
N LEU A 8 4.07 -31.09 -37.83
CA LEU A 8 3.79 -30.67 -36.46
C LEU A 8 4.29 -29.23 -36.30
N ALA A 9 3.38 -28.25 -36.41
CA ALA A 9 3.68 -26.85 -36.10
C ALA A 9 3.70 -26.66 -34.56
N LEU A 10 4.89 -26.68 -33.96
CA LEU A 10 5.10 -26.24 -32.58
C LEU A 10 5.05 -24.71 -32.54
N SER A 11 3.88 -24.15 -32.22
CA SER A 11 3.79 -22.74 -31.83
C SER A 11 4.29 -22.59 -30.40
N LEU A 12 5.47 -21.98 -30.24
CA LEU A 12 5.99 -21.55 -28.95
C LEU A 12 5.19 -20.33 -28.49
N TRP A 13 4.28 -20.57 -27.55
CA TRP A 13 3.57 -19.53 -26.81
C TRP A 13 4.58 -18.86 -25.87
N VAL A 14 5.23 -17.80 -26.31
CA VAL A 14 5.89 -16.87 -25.40
C VAL A 14 4.78 -16.03 -24.78
N SER A 15 4.26 -16.49 -23.65
CA SER A 15 3.48 -15.62 -22.77
C SER A 15 4.43 -14.55 -22.23
N CYS A 16 4.52 -13.43 -22.96
CA CYS A 16 5.10 -12.22 -22.43
C CYS A 16 4.16 -11.77 -21.30
N ALA A 17 4.46 -12.19 -20.08
CA ALA A 17 3.92 -11.54 -18.90
C ALA A 17 4.50 -10.12 -18.93
N ALA A 18 3.77 -9.20 -19.56
CA ALA A 18 4.03 -7.78 -19.41
C ALA A 18 3.92 -7.50 -17.91
N GLN A 19 5.07 -7.38 -17.23
CA GLN A 19 5.11 -6.98 -15.84
C GLN A 19 4.58 -5.55 -15.78
N ALA A 20 3.28 -5.42 -15.46
CA ALA A 20 2.67 -4.13 -15.21
C ALA A 20 3.46 -3.49 -14.07
N GLN A 21 4.11 -2.37 -14.36
CA GLN A 21 4.87 -1.62 -13.37
C GLN A 21 3.88 -1.00 -12.38
N THR A 22 4.10 -1.20 -11.09
CA THR A 22 3.28 -0.60 -10.03
C THR A 22 3.91 0.72 -9.58
N ALA A 23 3.17 1.81 -9.65
CA ALA A 23 3.56 3.08 -9.04
C ALA A 23 3.20 3.07 -7.55
N ARG A 24 4.15 3.47 -6.69
CA ARG A 24 3.88 3.74 -5.27
C ARG A 24 4.04 5.22 -4.99
N VAL A 25 2.97 5.86 -4.53
CA VAL A 25 2.89 7.31 -4.43
C VAL A 25 2.47 7.69 -3.03
N GLU A 26 3.28 8.51 -2.36
CA GLU A 26 2.88 9.16 -1.13
C GLU A 26 1.85 10.24 -1.45
N ALA A 27 0.60 9.99 -1.10
CA ALA A 27 -0.47 10.96 -1.23
C ALA A 27 -0.36 12.00 -0.13
N PHE A 28 -0.78 13.22 -0.46
CA PHE A 28 -0.90 14.33 0.48
C PHE A 28 0.42 14.79 1.12
N ALA A 29 1.58 14.43 0.56
CA ALA A 29 2.89 14.84 1.07
C ALA A 29 3.03 16.37 1.34
N PRO A 30 2.45 17.28 0.54
CA PRO A 30 2.50 18.72 0.83
C PRO A 30 1.69 19.15 2.07
N ASN A 31 0.65 18.39 2.42
CA ASN A 31 -0.23 18.68 3.56
C ASN A 31 -0.71 17.35 4.18
N PRO A 32 0.14 16.69 4.97
CA PRO A 32 -0.13 15.33 5.43
C PRO A 32 -1.20 15.33 6.53
N PRO A 33 -2.21 14.45 6.45
CA PRO A 33 -3.32 14.43 7.40
C PRO A 33 -2.91 13.86 8.75
N SER A 34 -3.47 14.35 9.86
CA SER A 34 -3.30 13.72 11.18
C SER A 34 -4.32 12.60 11.41
N ARG A 35 -5.45 12.66 10.70
CA ARG A 35 -6.54 11.70 10.77
C ARG A 35 -7.13 11.44 9.39
N VAL A 36 -7.40 10.17 9.09
CA VAL A 36 -8.17 9.77 7.92
C VAL A 36 -9.31 8.82 8.29
N ASN A 37 -10.38 8.89 7.51
CA ASN A 37 -11.55 8.04 7.60
C ASN A 37 -11.69 7.28 6.29
N LEU A 38 -11.84 5.97 6.39
CA LEU A 38 -12.05 5.07 5.27
C LEU A 38 -13.45 4.49 5.38
N THR A 39 -14.21 4.57 4.30
CA THR A 39 -15.56 4.00 4.22
C THR A 39 -15.68 3.19 2.94
N ALA A 40 -16.13 1.93 3.05
CA ALA A 40 -16.42 1.11 1.88
C ALA A 40 -17.52 1.77 1.05
N VAL A 41 -17.29 1.92 -0.26
CA VAL A 41 -18.34 2.40 -1.18
C VAL A 41 -19.24 1.25 -1.59
N ASN A 42 -18.64 0.07 -1.83
CA ASN A 42 -19.33 -1.19 -2.01
C ASN A 42 -18.53 -2.31 -1.30
N GLY A 43 -19.22 -3.36 -0.86
CA GLY A 43 -18.58 -4.47 -0.15
C GLY A 43 -18.01 -4.08 1.22
N GLN A 44 -16.78 -4.51 1.50
CA GLN A 44 -16.11 -4.33 2.78
C GLN A 44 -14.65 -3.90 2.57
N LEU A 45 -14.15 -3.08 3.50
CA LEU A 45 -12.73 -2.84 3.69
C LEU A 45 -12.08 -4.09 4.27
N ARG A 46 -10.87 -4.37 3.82
CA ARG A 46 -10.02 -5.45 4.32
C ARG A 46 -8.68 -4.87 4.71
N TRP A 47 -8.25 -5.04 5.95
CA TRP A 47 -7.00 -4.45 6.43
C TRP A 47 -6.17 -5.43 7.24
N ARG A 48 -4.87 -5.22 7.25
CA ARG A 48 -3.89 -5.97 8.03
C ARG A 48 -2.88 -5.02 8.65
N ASP A 49 -2.56 -5.26 9.90
CA ASP A 49 -1.57 -4.53 10.70
C ASP A 49 -0.18 -5.22 10.71
N CYS A 50 -0.07 -6.41 10.13
CA CYS A 50 1.20 -7.05 9.81
C CYS A 50 1.05 -8.08 8.68
N ALA A 51 2.18 -8.54 8.12
CA ALA A 51 2.20 -9.46 6.98
C ALA A 51 1.51 -10.82 7.24
N THR A 52 1.51 -11.29 8.49
CA THR A 52 0.94 -12.59 8.88
C THR A 52 -0.29 -12.47 9.78
N CYS A 53 -0.73 -11.23 10.05
CA CYS A 53 -1.81 -10.98 10.99
C CYS A 53 -3.16 -11.36 10.38
N PRO A 54 -4.15 -11.73 11.22
CA PRO A 54 -5.52 -11.94 10.76
C PRO A 54 -6.05 -10.66 10.10
N GLU A 55 -6.86 -10.83 9.06
CA GLU A 55 -7.45 -9.70 8.35
C GLU A 55 -8.61 -9.12 9.16
N GLY A 56 -8.56 -7.81 9.39
CA GLY A 56 -9.71 -7.05 9.84
C GLY A 56 -10.63 -6.76 8.66
N VAL A 57 -11.93 -6.84 8.89
CA VAL A 57 -12.96 -6.62 7.87
C VAL A 57 -14.06 -5.74 8.44
N GLY A 58 -14.54 -4.78 7.64
CA GLY A 58 -15.57 -3.84 8.08
C GLY A 58 -15.99 -2.86 6.99
N SER A 59 -17.02 -2.05 7.25
CA SER A 59 -17.50 -1.02 6.31
C SER A 59 -16.86 0.35 6.54
N HIS A 60 -16.26 0.57 7.72
CA HIS A 60 -15.65 1.83 8.11
C HIS A 60 -14.43 1.60 9.00
N LEU A 61 -13.40 2.42 8.81
CA LEU A 61 -12.18 2.42 9.62
C LEU A 61 -11.69 3.85 9.77
N ALA A 62 -11.64 4.34 11.01
CA ALA A 62 -11.02 5.61 11.35
C ALA A 62 -9.59 5.38 11.83
N ILE A 63 -8.69 6.26 11.40
CA ILE A 63 -7.25 6.11 11.56
C ILE A 63 -6.69 7.46 12.00
N GLU A 64 -5.94 7.47 13.10
CA GLU A 64 -5.35 8.69 13.64
C GLU A 64 -3.88 8.48 13.98
N SER A 65 -3.06 9.50 13.71
CA SER A 65 -1.65 9.50 14.10
C SER A 65 -1.52 9.55 15.63
N SER A 66 -0.68 8.68 16.18
CA SER A 66 -0.35 8.64 17.61
C SER A 66 1.16 8.41 17.79
N GLY A 67 1.98 9.41 17.48
CA GLY A 67 3.43 9.32 17.66
C GLY A 67 4.10 8.56 16.51
N GLN A 68 4.66 7.39 16.82
CA GLN A 68 5.18 6.47 15.80
C GLN A 68 4.20 5.37 15.44
N GLU A 69 3.04 5.35 16.11
CA GLU A 69 1.99 4.37 15.89
C GLU A 69 0.74 5.04 15.35
N ILE A 70 -0.16 4.22 14.87
CA ILE A 70 -1.44 4.57 14.32
C ILE A 70 -2.51 4.03 15.26
N ARG A 71 -3.44 4.88 15.68
CA ARG A 71 -4.63 4.46 16.43
C ARG A 71 -5.74 4.10 15.45
N LEU A 72 -6.16 2.84 15.48
CA LEU A 72 -7.31 2.37 14.70
C LEU A 72 -8.60 2.50 15.51
N SER A 73 -9.69 2.80 14.83
CA SER A 73 -11.04 2.86 15.41
C SER A 73 -12.05 2.26 14.42
N PRO A 74 -12.60 1.06 14.68
CA PRO A 74 -12.31 0.18 15.83
C PRO A 74 -10.93 -0.49 15.72
N GLY A 75 -10.24 -0.69 16.84
CA GLY A 75 -8.98 -1.45 16.86
C GLY A 75 -8.00 -1.02 17.95
N ASN A 76 -6.76 -1.46 17.79
CA ASN A 76 -5.63 -1.16 18.67
C ASN A 76 -4.66 -0.17 18.00
N LEU A 77 -3.60 0.19 18.73
CA LEU A 77 -2.44 0.86 18.17
C LEU A 77 -1.61 -0.12 17.35
N VAL A 78 -1.20 0.30 16.15
CA VAL A 78 -0.42 -0.50 15.20
C VAL A 78 0.69 0.35 14.58
N SER A 79 1.79 -0.26 14.13
CA SER A 79 2.89 0.51 13.51
C SER A 79 2.58 0.87 12.06
N ASP A 80 1.98 -0.07 11.33
CA ASP A 80 1.70 0.02 9.90
C ASP A 80 0.33 -0.63 9.62
N LEU A 81 -0.32 -0.18 8.56
CA LEU A 81 -1.59 -0.72 8.11
C LEU A 81 -1.63 -0.82 6.59
N THR A 82 -1.88 -2.02 6.07
CA THR A 82 -2.22 -2.21 4.66
C THR A 82 -3.72 -2.40 4.53
N LEU A 83 -4.37 -1.65 3.64
CA LEU A 83 -5.80 -1.73 3.38
C LEU A 83 -6.10 -1.94 1.90
N ASN A 84 -7.11 -2.78 1.65
CA ASN A 84 -7.63 -3.15 0.34
C ASN A 84 -9.15 -3.00 0.32
N GLY A 85 -9.70 -2.85 -0.89
CA GLY A 85 -11.13 -2.71 -1.15
C GLY A 85 -11.42 -1.48 -2.00
N HIS A 86 -12.70 -1.26 -2.26
CA HIS A 86 -13.16 -0.05 -2.95
C HIS A 86 -13.72 0.93 -1.91
N TYR A 87 -12.96 1.97 -1.64
CA TYR A 87 -13.17 2.84 -0.49
C TYR A 87 -13.24 4.31 -0.89
N ARG A 88 -13.86 5.08 0.00
CA ARG A 88 -13.78 6.53 0.07
C ARG A 88 -12.85 6.88 1.22
N LEU A 89 -11.82 7.66 0.94
CA LEU A 89 -10.87 8.18 1.91
C LEU A 89 -11.15 9.68 2.09
N SER A 90 -11.32 10.11 3.33
CA SER A 90 -11.43 11.52 3.72
C SER A 90 -10.55 11.78 4.94
N GLY A 91 -10.28 13.05 5.26
CA GLY A 91 -9.46 13.43 6.40
C GLY A 91 -9.61 14.90 6.75
N ASP A 92 -8.87 15.34 7.77
CA ASP A 92 -8.88 16.71 8.28
C ASP A 92 -8.46 17.79 7.26
N SER A 93 -7.53 17.45 6.38
CA SER A 93 -6.76 18.41 5.59
C SER A 93 -6.62 18.00 4.11
N ILE A 94 -7.44 17.03 3.69
CA ILE A 94 -7.34 16.39 2.38
C ILE A 94 -8.71 16.33 1.69
N PRO A 95 -8.75 16.41 0.34
CA PRO A 95 -9.97 16.19 -0.40
C PRO A 95 -10.43 14.74 -0.23
N THR A 96 -11.74 14.54 -0.34
CA THR A 96 -12.30 13.18 -0.36
C THR A 96 -11.96 12.52 -1.70
N ILE A 97 -11.32 11.35 -1.65
CA ILE A 97 -10.98 10.55 -2.82
C ILE A 97 -11.68 9.19 -2.77
N VAL A 98 -11.95 8.63 -3.95
CA VAL A 98 -12.47 7.26 -4.10
C VAL A 98 -11.44 6.43 -4.85
N SER A 99 -11.13 5.23 -4.37
CA SER A 99 -10.16 4.35 -5.02
C SER A 99 -10.43 2.88 -4.73
N SER A 100 -9.89 2.03 -5.60
CA SER A 100 -9.87 0.57 -5.44
C SER A 100 -8.45 0.01 -5.28
N HIS A 101 -7.47 0.91 -5.16
CA HIS A 101 -6.06 0.56 -5.12
C HIS A 101 -5.59 0.29 -3.69
N PRO A 102 -4.69 -0.67 -3.46
CA PRO A 102 -4.11 -0.90 -2.15
C PRO A 102 -3.47 0.37 -1.56
N ILE A 103 -3.65 0.56 -0.26
CA ILE A 103 -2.99 1.64 0.49
C ILE A 103 -2.21 1.11 1.67
N ASP A 104 -1.05 1.71 1.90
CA ASP A 104 -0.27 1.53 3.11
C ASP A 104 -0.30 2.83 3.90
N ILE A 105 -0.60 2.74 5.19
CA ILE A 105 -0.65 3.88 6.09
C ILE A 105 0.30 3.62 7.24
N ARG A 106 1.10 4.64 7.56
CA ARG A 106 2.01 4.66 8.71
C ARG A 106 1.94 6.00 9.40
N SER A 107 2.36 6.03 10.66
CA SER A 107 2.47 7.28 11.40
C SER A 107 3.90 7.81 11.38
N ARG A 108 4.04 9.13 11.30
CA ARG A 108 5.33 9.81 11.43
C ARG A 108 5.15 11.05 12.31
N LYS A 109 5.53 10.92 13.59
CA LYS A 109 5.42 11.95 14.63
C LYS A 109 3.95 12.31 14.93
N ASP A 110 3.38 13.18 14.13
CA ASP A 110 2.07 13.81 14.35
C ASP A 110 1.17 13.77 13.11
N HIS A 111 1.65 13.21 12.01
CA HIS A 111 0.90 13.05 10.78
C HIS A 111 0.96 11.60 10.28
N LEU A 112 0.03 11.29 9.38
CA LEU A 112 -0.06 10.04 8.67
C LEU A 112 0.65 10.18 7.32
N VAL A 113 1.38 9.13 6.95
CA VAL A 113 1.94 8.96 5.63
C VAL A 113 1.11 7.91 4.92
N VAL A 114 0.42 8.32 3.85
CA VAL A 114 -0.50 7.47 3.08
C VAL A 114 0.13 7.17 1.73
N VAL A 115 0.42 5.90 1.45
CA VAL A 115 1.03 5.46 0.19
C VAL A 115 0.02 4.64 -0.60
N LEU A 116 -0.36 5.11 -1.79
CA LEU A 116 -1.17 4.35 -2.73
C LEU A 116 -0.29 3.52 -3.67
N SER A 117 -0.67 2.28 -3.90
CA SER A 117 -0.02 1.38 -4.87
C SER A 117 -0.97 1.06 -6.00
N MET A 118 -0.66 1.49 -7.24
CA MET A 118 -1.54 1.31 -8.40
C MET A 118 -0.76 0.99 -9.68
N PRO A 119 -1.39 0.40 -10.71
CA PRO A 119 -0.76 0.26 -12.02
C PRO A 119 -0.25 1.61 -12.53
N LEU A 120 0.95 1.62 -13.14
CA LEU A 120 1.60 2.85 -13.58
C LEU A 120 0.72 3.67 -14.53
N GLU A 121 -0.01 3.01 -15.43
CA GLU A 121 -0.89 3.70 -16.38
C GLU A 121 -2.12 4.30 -15.71
N ASP A 122 -2.63 3.69 -14.64
CA ASP A 122 -3.73 4.27 -13.84
C ASP A 122 -3.25 5.53 -13.10
N TYR A 123 -2.02 5.50 -12.58
CA TYR A 123 -1.37 6.68 -12.01
C TYR A 123 -1.20 7.80 -13.05
N VAL A 124 -0.66 7.47 -14.24
CA VAL A 124 -0.46 8.44 -15.33
C VAL A 124 -1.81 9.04 -15.75
N ALA A 125 -2.86 8.23 -15.89
CA ALA A 125 -4.20 8.69 -16.21
C ALA A 125 -4.76 9.62 -15.13
N ALA A 126 -4.59 9.28 -13.85
CA ALA A 126 -5.03 10.12 -12.73
C ALA A 126 -4.30 11.48 -12.71
N VAL A 127 -2.99 11.50 -12.94
CA VAL A 127 -2.22 12.75 -13.01
C VAL A 127 -2.65 13.60 -14.21
N LEU A 128 -2.86 12.98 -15.38
CA LEU A 128 -3.37 13.70 -16.55
C LEU A 128 -4.78 14.26 -16.34
N ALA A 129 -5.63 13.56 -15.60
CA ALA A 129 -6.95 14.07 -15.26
C ALA A 129 -6.89 15.27 -14.30
N ALA A 130 -5.91 15.29 -13.39
CA ALA A 130 -5.73 16.37 -12.41
C ALA A 130 -5.00 17.61 -13.00
N GLU A 131 -3.91 17.39 -13.73
CA GLU A 131 -3.00 18.44 -14.22
C GLU A 131 -3.26 18.82 -15.69
N GLY A 132 -3.98 17.95 -16.42
CA GLY A 132 -4.09 18.03 -17.87
C GLY A 132 -5.33 18.74 -18.40
N GLY A 133 -6.18 19.29 -17.54
CA GLY A 133 -7.45 19.93 -17.94
C GLY A 133 -7.29 21.06 -18.97
N ASP A 134 -6.16 21.77 -18.92
CA ASP A 134 -5.84 22.89 -19.81
C ASP A 134 -4.92 22.53 -20.98
N LEU A 135 -4.48 21.26 -21.09
CA LEU A 135 -3.59 20.83 -22.17
C LEU A 135 -4.38 20.67 -23.47
N ARG A 136 -4.25 21.66 -24.36
CA ARG A 136 -4.86 21.62 -25.68
C ARG A 136 -4.03 20.74 -26.62
N GLY A 137 -4.63 19.64 -27.10
CA GLY A 137 -4.09 18.80 -28.16
C GLY A 137 -3.50 17.46 -27.69
N ASP A 138 -3.61 16.46 -28.54
CA ASP A 138 -3.21 15.08 -28.23
C ASP A 138 -1.70 14.95 -27.99
N GLU A 139 -0.89 15.69 -28.74
CA GLU A 139 0.57 15.65 -28.60
C GLU A 139 1.06 16.24 -27.28
N ALA A 140 0.40 17.30 -26.77
CA ALA A 140 0.70 17.86 -25.46
C ALA A 140 0.39 16.87 -24.34
N ARG A 141 -0.76 16.17 -24.44
CA ARG A 141 -1.15 15.12 -23.47
C ARG A 141 -0.19 13.93 -23.52
N LYS A 142 0.23 13.49 -24.71
CA LYS A 142 1.26 12.44 -24.86
C LYS A 142 2.59 12.84 -24.24
N ALA A 143 3.04 14.07 -24.45
CA ALA A 143 4.29 14.57 -23.88
C ALA A 143 4.25 14.56 -22.35
N ILE A 144 3.15 14.99 -21.74
CA ILE A 144 3.00 14.96 -20.28
C ILE A 144 2.86 13.53 -19.77
N ALA A 145 2.16 12.64 -20.48
CA ALA A 145 2.14 11.22 -20.13
C ALA A 145 3.55 10.62 -20.06
N VAL A 146 4.42 10.96 -21.03
CA VAL A 146 5.83 10.55 -21.03
C VAL A 146 6.59 11.14 -19.83
N ALA A 147 6.40 12.42 -19.54
CA ALA A 147 7.04 13.08 -18.40
C ALA A 147 6.64 12.44 -17.06
N VAL A 148 5.34 12.25 -16.83
CA VAL A 148 4.78 11.62 -15.62
C VAL A 148 5.30 10.20 -15.47
N ARG A 149 5.29 9.40 -16.53
CA ARG A 149 5.80 8.03 -16.52
C ARG A 149 7.29 7.98 -16.16
N THR A 150 8.08 8.87 -16.76
CA THR A 150 9.52 8.99 -16.49
C THR A 150 9.78 9.35 -15.04
N TYR A 151 9.01 10.30 -14.50
CA TYR A 151 9.09 10.72 -13.11
C TYR A 151 8.74 9.58 -12.15
N ALA A 152 7.62 8.88 -12.39
CA ALA A 152 7.18 7.75 -11.58
C ALA A 152 8.22 6.62 -11.55
N LEU A 153 8.79 6.27 -12.71
CA LEU A 153 9.81 5.23 -12.79
C LEU A 153 11.10 5.61 -12.08
N ARG A 154 11.53 6.87 -12.21
CA ARG A 154 12.69 7.39 -11.49
C ARG A 154 12.46 7.34 -9.98
N LEU A 155 11.29 7.71 -9.49
CA LEU A 155 10.99 7.71 -8.05
C LEU A 155 10.79 6.31 -7.47
N ASN A 156 10.15 5.40 -8.20
CA ASN A 156 9.97 4.01 -7.76
C ASN A 156 11.31 3.37 -7.38
N SER A 157 12.37 3.65 -8.14
CA SER A 157 13.72 3.16 -7.83
C SER A 157 14.31 3.72 -6.52
N ARG A 158 13.87 4.92 -6.08
CA ARG A 158 14.32 5.57 -4.84
C ARG A 158 13.47 5.17 -3.63
N HIS A 159 12.15 5.06 -3.79
CA HIS A 159 11.24 4.68 -2.70
C HIS A 159 11.16 3.17 -2.46
N ALA A 160 11.42 2.31 -3.45
CA ALA A 160 11.58 0.87 -3.21
C ALA A 160 12.75 0.59 -2.24
N ALA A 161 13.86 1.32 -2.39
CA ALA A 161 15.02 1.21 -1.50
C ALA A 161 14.76 1.74 -0.08
N GLU A 162 13.88 2.74 0.06
CA GLU A 162 13.51 3.33 1.36
C GLU A 162 12.46 2.50 2.10
N PHE A 163 11.43 2.00 1.40
CA PHE A 163 10.42 1.11 1.96
C PHE A 163 11.02 -0.23 2.40
N LEU A 164 11.93 -0.83 1.60
CA LEU A 164 12.62 -2.06 1.98
C LEU A 164 13.53 -1.87 3.21
N ARG A 165 14.14 -0.70 3.38
CA ARG A 165 14.94 -0.38 4.58
C ARG A 165 14.08 -0.30 5.84
N HIS A 166 12.86 0.24 5.74
CA HIS A 166 11.96 0.32 6.90
C HIS A 166 11.23 -1.00 7.20
N HIS A 167 10.87 -1.79 6.18
CA HIS A 167 10.30 -3.14 6.39
C HIS A 167 11.31 -4.14 6.98
N ALA A 168 12.59 -4.06 6.60
CA ALA A 168 13.64 -4.92 7.16
C ALA A 168 13.98 -4.57 8.62
N LEU A 169 13.69 -3.34 9.07
CA LEU A 169 13.96 -2.90 10.44
C LEU A 169 12.77 -3.09 11.39
N SER A 170 11.54 -3.25 10.88
CA SER A 170 10.36 -3.59 11.69
C SER A 170 10.37 -5.05 12.20
N GLY A 171 11.19 -5.93 11.61
CA GLY A 171 11.33 -7.33 12.02
C GLY A 171 12.28 -7.61 13.20
N ARG A 172 12.76 -6.60 13.94
CA ARG A 172 13.83 -6.80 14.94
C ARG A 172 13.69 -5.98 16.22
N SER A 173 12.73 -6.33 17.09
CA SER A 173 12.75 -6.04 18.54
C SER A 173 11.46 -6.57 19.19
N MET A 174 11.38 -7.28 20.32
CA MET A 174 12.31 -7.96 21.22
C MET A 174 11.41 -8.87 22.07
N GLY A 175 11.54 -10.19 21.94
CA GLY A 175 10.93 -11.14 22.86
C GLY A 175 11.66 -11.11 24.21
N ALA A 176 11.27 -10.19 25.09
CA ALA A 176 11.65 -10.24 26.50
C ALA A 176 10.56 -10.99 27.28
N THR A 177 10.54 -12.31 27.15
CA THR A 177 9.76 -13.19 28.03
C THR A 177 10.41 -13.14 29.42
N ARG A 178 9.96 -12.17 30.23
CA ARG A 178 10.24 -12.13 31.66
C ARG A 178 9.48 -13.30 32.29
N LEU A 179 10.16 -14.43 32.46
CA LEU A 179 9.68 -15.53 33.28
C LEU A 179 9.40 -14.99 34.69
N ALA A 180 8.12 -14.79 34.99
CA ALA A 180 7.64 -14.77 36.36
C ALA A 180 7.75 -16.19 36.90
N ARG A 181 8.79 -16.48 37.67
CA ARG A 181 8.81 -17.66 38.54
C ARG A 181 8.43 -17.19 39.94
N THR A 182 7.15 -17.31 40.21
CA THR A 182 6.56 -17.28 41.54
C THR A 182 7.28 -18.28 42.44
N GLY A 183 7.55 -17.84 43.67
CA GLY A 183 8.19 -18.65 44.69
C GLY A 183 7.32 -19.83 45.12
N CYS A 184 7.98 -20.91 45.54
CA CYS A 184 7.41 -21.85 46.48
C CYS A 184 8.52 -22.23 47.48
N SER A 185 8.30 -21.84 48.73
CA SER A 185 9.11 -22.15 49.90
C SER A 185 8.84 -23.58 50.41
N ARG A 186 9.81 -24.09 51.18
CA ARG A 186 9.79 -25.23 52.13
C ARG A 186 10.11 -26.62 51.60
N GLY A 187 11.11 -27.22 52.25
CA GLY A 187 11.42 -28.64 52.19
C GLY A 187 12.75 -28.96 52.84
N HIS A 188 12.86 -28.74 54.15
CA HIS A 188 13.95 -29.20 55.00
C HIS A 188 13.85 -30.72 55.19
N GLN A 189 14.89 -31.48 54.84
CA GLN A 189 15.30 -32.75 55.46
C GLN A 189 16.50 -33.37 54.72
N GLY A 190 17.49 -33.83 55.49
CA GLY A 190 18.70 -34.52 55.03
C GLY A 190 19.94 -33.99 55.70
#